data_AF-A0AAU6WXB1-F1
#
_entry.id   AF-A0AAU6WXB1-F1
#
_cell.length_a   1.000
_cell.length_b   1.000
_cell.length_c   1.000
_cell.angle_alpha   90.00
_cell.angle_beta   90.00
_cell.angle_gamma   90.00
#
_symmetry.space_group_name_H-M   'P 1'
#
loop_
_entity.id
_entity.type
_entity.pdbx_description
1 polymer ?
#
loop_
_entity_poly.entity_id
_entity_poly.type
_entity_poly.pdbx_seq_one_letter_code
_entity_poly.pdbx_strand_id
1 'polypeptide(L)' 'MHTTFQKHEIIQCDRCRTAFECKANSYTRCQCSAVQLTINEVQYVAELYDGCLCANCLLELQKEYQEGL' A
#
# COMPACT_ATOMS: atom_id res chain seq x y z
N MET A 1 -19.80 9.90 -24.28
CA MET A 1 -19.95 8.69 -23.45
C MET A 1 -18.89 8.72 -22.36
N HIS A 2 -19.18 9.36 -21.23
CA HIS A 2 -18.33 9.32 -20.04
C HIS A 2 -18.56 7.97 -19.36
N THR A 3 -17.63 7.05 -19.55
CA THR A 3 -17.59 5.78 -18.82
C THR A 3 -17.38 6.06 -17.34
N THR A 4 -18.30 5.52 -16.55
CA THR A 4 -18.37 5.58 -15.10
C THR A 4 -17.06 5.06 -14.49
N PHE A 5 -16.19 5.95 -14.04
CA PHE A 5 -15.08 5.61 -13.15
C PHE A 5 -15.69 5.14 -11.82
N GLN A 6 -15.99 3.85 -11.71
CA GLN A 6 -16.36 3.23 -10.45
C GLN A 6 -15.10 3.16 -9.58
N LYS A 7 -15.07 4.04 -8.57
CA LYS A 7 -13.95 4.48 -7.72
C LYS A 7 -13.44 3.43 -6.71
N HIS A 8 -13.43 2.15 -7.08
CA HIS A 8 -13.04 1.05 -6.20
C HIS A 8 -12.25 0.02 -7.00
N GLU A 9 -11.00 0.34 -7.31
CA GLU A 9 -10.10 -0.62 -7.94
C GLU A 9 -9.63 -1.61 -6.88
N ILE A 10 -10.10 -2.84 -6.98
CA ILE A 10 -9.52 -3.96 -6.23
C ILE A 10 -8.20 -4.30 -6.92
N ILE A 11 -7.09 -3.90 -6.32
CA ILE A 11 -5.75 -4.22 -6.81
C ILE A 11 -5.14 -5.34 -5.99
N GLN A 12 -4.15 -6.00 -6.56
CA GLN A 12 -3.41 -7.05 -5.86
C GLN A 12 -2.16 -6.45 -5.22
N CYS A 13 -1.90 -6.85 -3.98
CA CYS A 13 -0.66 -6.51 -3.29
C CYS A 13 0.53 -7.12 -4.04
N ASP A 14 1.54 -6.34 -4.36
CA ASP A 14 2.70 -6.83 -5.11
C ASP A 14 3.48 -7.90 -4.31
N ARG A 15 3.50 -7.78 -2.97
CA ARG A 15 4.17 -8.71 -2.05
C ARG A 15 3.39 -10.01 -1.83
N CYS A 16 2.13 -9.93 -1.40
CA CYS A 16 1.36 -11.11 -0.97
C CYS A 16 0.28 -11.55 -1.98
N ARG A 17 0.10 -10.82 -3.09
CA ARG A 17 -0.93 -11.01 -4.12
C ARG A 17 -2.38 -11.02 -3.61
N THR A 18 -2.59 -10.63 -2.36
CA THR A 18 -3.92 -10.46 -1.78
C THR A 18 -4.62 -9.29 -2.46
N ALA A 19 -5.85 -9.52 -2.90
CA ALA A 19 -6.72 -8.49 -3.42
C ALA A 19 -7.15 -7.55 -2.27
N PHE A 20 -6.88 -6.26 -2.41
CA PHE A 20 -7.30 -5.25 -1.46
C PHE A 20 -7.89 -4.04 -2.18
N GLU A 21 -8.79 -3.35 -1.48
CA GLU A 21 -9.38 -2.14 -2.00
C GLU A 21 -8.36 -1.00 -1.92
N CYS A 22 -7.85 -0.55 -3.07
CA CYS A 22 -7.04 0.64 -3.15
C CYS A 22 -7.90 1.80 -3.62
N LYS A 23 -8.05 2.79 -2.74
CA LYS A 23 -8.67 4.07 -3.07
C LYS A 23 -7.58 5.06 -3.45
N ALA A 24 -6.81 4.79 -4.51
CA ALA A 24 -5.75 5.70 -4.99
C ALA A 24 -6.28 7.13 -5.25
N ASN A 25 -7.53 7.23 -5.71
CA ASN A 25 -8.25 8.49 -5.91
C ASN A 25 -8.65 9.23 -4.61
N SER A 26 -8.46 8.61 -3.45
CA SER A 26 -8.66 9.18 -2.12
C SER A 26 -7.62 8.55 -1.22
N TYR A 27 -6.34 8.92 -1.44
CA TYR A 27 -5.18 8.44 -0.70
C TYR A 27 -5.43 8.40 0.82
N THR A 28 -6.10 9.41 1.39
CA THR A 28 -6.49 9.51 2.81
C THR A 28 -7.49 8.46 3.30
N ARG A 29 -8.12 7.70 2.39
CA ARG A 29 -9.07 6.61 2.68
C ARG A 29 -8.60 5.25 2.17
N CYS A 30 -7.38 5.15 1.65
CA CYS A 30 -6.78 3.87 1.30
C CYS A 30 -6.43 3.10 2.58
N GLN A 31 -6.66 1.78 2.61
CA GLN A 31 -6.19 0.94 3.72
C GLN A 31 -4.67 1.04 3.92
N CYS A 32 -3.93 1.33 2.85
CA CYS A 32 -2.50 1.62 2.91
C CYS A 32 -2.17 2.84 3.78
N SER A 33 -3.03 3.87 3.82
CA SER A 33 -2.84 5.07 4.66
C SER A 33 -3.20 4.84 6.13
N ALA A 34 -3.79 3.69 6.49
CA ALA A 34 -4.01 3.34 7.89
C ALA A 34 -2.71 2.96 8.60
N VAL A 35 -1.67 2.57 7.85
CA VAL A 35 -0.34 2.28 8.37
C VAL A 35 0.48 3.57 8.38
N GLN A 36 0.88 4.01 9.57
CA GLN A 36 1.75 5.16 9.73
C GLN A 36 3.20 4.72 9.54
N LEU A 37 3.72 4.99 8.36
CA LEU A 37 5.13 4.82 8.02
C LEU A 37 5.83 6.18 8.12
N THR A 38 7.04 6.19 8.68
CA THR A 38 7.96 7.31 8.60
C THR A 38 8.51 7.44 7.18
N ILE A 39 9.10 8.59 6.87
CA ILE A 39 9.69 8.86 5.55
C ILE A 39 10.74 7.80 5.19
N ASN A 40 11.54 7.33 6.15
CA ASN A 40 12.55 6.31 5.90
C ASN A 40 11.94 4.95 5.57
N GLU A 41 10.88 4.55 6.27
CA GLU A 41 10.17 3.29 6.00
C GLU A 41 9.46 3.34 4.64
N VAL A 42 8.85 4.48 4.28
CA VAL A 42 8.24 4.65 2.96
C VAL A 42 9.29 4.54 1.85
N GLN A 43 10.46 5.16 2.03
CA GLN A 43 11.57 5.05 1.08
C GLN A 43 12.03 3.60 0.93
N TYR A 44 12.27 2.91 2.03
CA TYR A 44 12.65 1.50 2.04
C TYR A 44 11.64 0.62 1.29
N VAL A 45 10.35 0.83 1.53
CA VAL A 45 9.28 0.12 0.84
C VAL A 45 9.28 0.42 -0.66
N ALA A 46 9.41 1.69 -1.05
CA ALA A 46 9.42 2.11 -2.45
C ALA A 46 10.67 1.64 -3.22
N GLU A 47 11.79 1.41 -2.53
CA GLU A 47 12.99 0.80 -3.11
C GLU A 47 12.83 -0.70 -3.39
N LEU A 48 11.96 -1.38 -2.63
CA LEU A 48 11.69 -2.81 -2.77
C LEU A 48 10.50 -3.11 -3.69
N TYR A 49 9.48 -2.25 -3.68
CA TYR A 49 8.21 -2.47 -4.38
C TYR A 49 7.74 -1.18 -5.06
N ASP A 50 7.55 -1.24 -6.38
CA ASP A 50 6.99 -0.15 -7.19
C ASP A 50 5.44 -0.18 -7.20
N GLY A 51 4.87 -1.34 -6.88
CA GLY A 51 3.42 -1.57 -6.84
C GLY A 51 2.77 -1.19 -5.51
N CYS A 52 1.45 -1.30 -5.45
CA CYS A 52 0.73 -1.03 -4.21
C CYS A 52 0.80 -2.23 -3.25
N LEU A 53 0.96 -1.93 -1.96
CA LEU A 53 1.00 -2.92 -0.90
C LEU A 53 -0.21 -2.78 0.03
N CYS A 54 -0.69 -3.92 0.53
CA CYS A 54 -1.75 -3.93 1.53
C CYS A 54 -1.21 -3.55 2.92
N ALA A 55 -2.11 -3.15 3.82
CA ALA A 55 -1.75 -2.72 5.18
C ALA A 55 -0.93 -3.76 5.94
N ASN A 56 -1.24 -5.06 5.80
CA ASN A 56 -0.47 -6.13 6.45
C ASN A 56 0.97 -6.16 5.97
N CYS A 57 1.20 -6.10 4.66
CA CYS A 57 2.55 -6.10 4.10
C CYS A 57 3.33 -4.84 4.48
N LEU A 58 2.67 -3.69 4.56
CA LEU A 58 3.30 -2.46 5.05
C LEU A 58 3.68 -2.56 6.53
N LEU A 59 2.84 -3.17 7.38
CA LEU A 59 3.15 -3.42 8.80
C LEU A 59 4.30 -4.41 8.97
N GLU A 60 4.34 -5.46 8.16
CA GLU A 60 5.46 -6.41 8.15
C GLU A 60 6.76 -5.72 7.75
N LEU A 61 6.77 -4.96 6.65
CA LEU A 61 7.96 -4.22 6.20
C LEU A 61 8.40 -3.15 7.21
N GLN A 62 7.46 -2.48 7.85
CA GLN A 62 7.73 -1.60 8.99
C GLN A 62 8.44 -2.37 10.10
N LYS A 63 7.92 -3.54 10.49
CA LYS A 63 8.53 -4.35 11.53
C LYS A 63 9.93 -4.82 11.12
N GLU A 64 10.11 -5.28 9.88
CA GLU A 64 11.41 -5.68 9.32
C GLU A 64 12.42 -4.53 9.38
N TYR A 65 12.02 -3.31 8.99
CA TYR A 65 12.85 -2.12 9.05
C TYR A 65 13.21 -1.71 10.50
N GLN A 66 12.25 -1.79 11.42
CA GLN A 66 12.45 -1.46 12.84
C GLN A 66 13.28 -2.51 13.60
N GLU A 67 13.14 -3.79 13.23
CA GLU A 67 13.92 -4.89 13.80
C GLU A 67 15.37 -4.93 13.28
N GLY A 68 15.70 -4.12 12.27
CA GLY A 68 17.08 -3.79 11.90
C GLY A 68 17.89 -4.99 11.39
N LEU A 69 17.28 -5.83 10.54
CA LEU A 69 18.02 -6.88 9.83
C LEU A 69 18.95 -6.30 8.76
#